data_AF-A0A516NQE2-F1
#
_entry.id   AF-A0A516NQE2-F1
#
_cell.length_a   1.000
_cell.length_b   1.000
_cell.length_c   1.000
_cell.angle_alpha   90.00
_cell.angle_beta   90.00
_cell.angle_gamma   90.00
#
_symmetry.space_group_name_H-M   'P 1'
#
loop_
_entity.id
_entity.type
_entity.pdbx_description
1 polymer ?
#
loop_
_entity_poly.entity_id
_entity_poly.type
_entity_poly.pdbx_seq_one_letter_code
_entity_poly.pdbx_strand_id
1 'polypeptide(L)'
;MLSGCRRIRLASPRSIASEIVEILLSLARSAAVTAAAVAVCALGFAAPAQAAGQHGTIAISRLNNVVVAATDTSSRVVADAAAIKDCNVYDCEIVLRFSDGCGAVARGADGRYGWAAAPTRTEAEAAAVGGLGESHPPFPDLGSASPRPAQIVLSACTANAS
;
A
#
# COMPACT_ATOMS: atom_id res chain seq x y z
N MET A 1 4.72 -4.51 -41.55
CA MET A 1 3.25 -4.68 -41.67
C MET A 1 2.80 -5.52 -40.48
N LEU A 2 2.15 -4.87 -39.51
CA LEU A 2 1.68 -5.47 -38.26
C LEU A 2 0.34 -6.21 -38.50
N SER A 3 0.28 -7.50 -38.16
CA SER A 3 -0.98 -8.25 -38.03
C SER A 3 -0.93 -9.08 -36.75
N GLY A 4 -1.90 -8.88 -35.86
CA GLY A 4 -2.16 -9.81 -34.77
C GLY A 4 -2.47 -9.23 -33.39
N CYS A 5 -3.14 -8.08 -33.29
CA CYS A 5 -3.70 -7.61 -32.02
C CYS A 5 -4.87 -8.54 -31.62
N ARG A 6 -4.57 -9.62 -30.91
CA ARG A 6 -5.57 -10.54 -30.35
C ARG A 6 -6.17 -9.86 -29.12
N ARG A 7 -7.40 -9.33 -29.28
CA ARG A 7 -8.23 -8.83 -28.16
C ARG A 7 -8.39 -9.94 -27.12
N ILE A 8 -7.63 -9.87 -26.04
CA ILE A 8 -7.98 -10.55 -24.79
C ILE A 8 -9.21 -9.80 -24.27
N ARG A 9 -10.41 -10.37 -24.47
CA ARG A 9 -11.59 -9.87 -23.77
C ARG A 9 -11.33 -10.13 -22.28
N LEU A 10 -11.04 -9.07 -21.51
CA LEU A 10 -11.23 -9.12 -20.08
C LEU A 10 -12.72 -9.38 -19.85
N ALA A 11 -13.04 -10.60 -19.41
CA ALA A 11 -14.38 -10.93 -18.97
C ALA A 11 -14.72 -10.03 -17.78
N SER A 12 -15.71 -9.17 -17.97
CA SER A 12 -16.33 -8.40 -16.88
C SER A 12 -16.87 -9.38 -15.83
N PRO A 13 -16.74 -9.08 -14.52
CA PRO A 13 -17.24 -9.95 -13.44
C PRO A 13 -18.74 -10.26 -13.54
N ARG A 14 -19.50 -9.47 -14.31
CA ARG A 14 -20.91 -9.74 -14.62
C ARG A 14 -21.14 -10.89 -15.61
N SER A 15 -20.16 -11.25 -16.43
CA SER A 15 -20.30 -12.29 -17.47
C SER A 15 -20.24 -13.71 -16.90
N ILE A 16 -19.49 -13.89 -15.80
CA ILE A 16 -19.27 -15.19 -15.15
C ILE A 16 -20.56 -15.66 -14.45
N ALA A 17 -21.36 -14.71 -13.94
CA ALA A 17 -22.65 -15.00 -13.30
C ALA A 17 -23.73 -15.50 -14.28
N SER A 18 -23.62 -15.17 -15.56
CA SER A 18 -24.61 -15.56 -16.58
C SER A 18 -24.41 -17.00 -17.07
N GLU A 19 -23.16 -17.47 -17.18
CA GLU A 19 -22.88 -18.85 -17.62
C GLU A 19 -23.30 -19.89 -16.56
N ILE A 20 -23.24 -19.51 -15.28
CA ILE A 20 -23.65 -20.37 -14.17
C ILE A 20 -25.19 -20.57 -14.16
N VAL A 21 -25.96 -19.55 -14.56
CA VAL A 21 -27.43 -19.64 -14.67
C VAL A 21 -27.87 -20.56 -15.81
N GLU A 22 -27.18 -20.55 -16.96
CA GLU A 22 -27.53 -21.45 -18.08
C GLU A 22 -27.20 -22.92 -17.80
N ILE A 23 -26.09 -23.19 -17.10
CA ILE A 23 -25.76 -24.53 -16.62
C ILE A 23 -26.86 -25.04 -15.66
N LEU A 24 -27.39 -24.17 -14.80
CA LEU A 24 -28.49 -24.49 -13.88
C LEU A 24 -29.84 -24.71 -14.60
N LEU A 25 -30.13 -23.97 -15.67
CA LEU A 25 -31.39 -24.09 -16.41
C LEU A 25 -31.44 -25.35 -17.31
N SER A 26 -30.28 -25.85 -17.72
CA SER A 26 -30.12 -27.06 -18.55
C SER A 26 -30.38 -28.36 -17.78
N LEU A 27 -30.25 -28.35 -16.45
CA LEU A 27 -30.41 -29.53 -15.58
C LEU A 27 -31.88 -29.77 -15.17
N ALA A 28 -32.80 -28.88 -15.50
CA ALA A 28 -34.20 -28.95 -15.08
C ALA A 28 -35.11 -29.85 -15.96
N ARG A 29 -34.55 -30.59 -16.93
CA ARG A 29 -35.33 -31.42 -17.88
C ARG A 29 -34.81 -32.86 -17.98
N SER A 30 -34.72 -33.59 -16.88
CA SER A 30 -34.67 -35.07 -16.93
C SER A 30 -35.00 -35.70 -15.59
N ALA A 31 -36.05 -36.54 -15.61
CA ALA A 31 -36.30 -37.74 -14.80
C ALA A 31 -36.18 -37.62 -13.27
N ALA A 32 -37.29 -37.56 -12.54
CA ALA A 32 -38.00 -38.74 -12.04
C ALA A 32 -37.22 -39.52 -10.94
N VAL A 33 -37.60 -39.23 -9.69
CA VAL A 33 -37.75 -40.13 -8.53
C VAL A 33 -36.69 -41.23 -8.35
N THR A 34 -35.77 -41.04 -7.41
CA THR A 34 -35.42 -42.06 -6.39
C THR A 34 -34.85 -41.35 -5.15
N ALA A 35 -35.33 -41.79 -3.99
CA ALA A 35 -35.07 -41.19 -2.69
C ALA A 35 -33.62 -41.48 -2.22
N ALA A 36 -32.84 -40.43 -2.01
CA ALA A 36 -31.78 -40.39 -1.01
C ALA A 36 -31.60 -38.91 -0.62
N ALA A 37 -32.20 -38.50 0.50
CA ALA A 37 -31.98 -37.18 1.06
C ALA A 37 -30.54 -37.10 1.59
N VAL A 38 -29.58 -36.84 0.70
CA VAL A 38 -28.26 -36.36 1.10
C VAL A 38 -28.45 -34.89 1.43
N ALA A 39 -28.75 -34.60 2.69
CA ALA A 39 -28.68 -33.25 3.24
C ALA A 39 -27.20 -32.82 3.21
N VAL A 40 -26.74 -32.31 2.06
CA VAL A 40 -25.47 -31.61 1.98
C VAL A 40 -25.68 -30.33 2.78
N CYS A 41 -25.19 -30.31 4.01
CA CYS A 41 -25.00 -29.08 4.77
C CYS A 41 -24.08 -28.19 3.93
N ALA A 42 -24.67 -27.30 3.14
CA ALA A 42 -23.99 -26.13 2.62
C ALA A 42 -23.69 -25.24 3.83
N LEU A 43 -22.65 -25.62 4.57
CA LEU A 43 -21.93 -24.69 5.44
C LEU A 43 -21.39 -23.64 4.48
N GLY A 44 -22.16 -22.56 4.32
CA GLY A 44 -21.71 -21.34 3.71
C GLY A 44 -20.55 -20.85 4.54
N PHE A 45 -19.35 -21.30 4.18
CA PHE A 45 -18.14 -20.57 4.48
C PHE A 45 -18.27 -19.27 3.70
N ALA A 46 -18.92 -18.28 4.32
CA ALA A 46 -18.61 -16.90 4.04
C ALA A 46 -17.12 -16.77 4.36
N ALA A 47 -16.27 -17.04 3.36
CA ALA A 47 -14.88 -16.66 3.45
C ALA A 47 -14.88 -15.19 3.86
N PRO A 48 -14.18 -14.80 4.94
CA PRO A 48 -14.15 -13.40 5.30
C PRO A 48 -13.63 -12.68 4.06
N ALA A 49 -14.37 -11.68 3.58
CA ALA A 49 -13.84 -10.75 2.62
C ALA A 49 -12.65 -10.08 3.31
N GLN A 50 -11.45 -10.65 3.12
CA GLN A 50 -10.21 -10.02 3.50
C GLN A 50 -10.19 -8.73 2.68
N ALA A 51 -10.55 -7.62 3.31
CA ALA A 51 -10.28 -6.32 2.73
C ALA A 51 -8.80 -6.34 2.37
N ALA A 52 -8.48 -6.27 1.07
CA ALA A 52 -7.11 -6.31 0.61
C ALA A 52 -6.40 -5.13 1.27
N GLY A 53 -5.49 -5.42 2.20
CA GLY A 53 -4.75 -4.39 2.91
C GLY A 53 -4.02 -3.53 1.88
N GLN A 54 -4.12 -2.22 2.03
CA GLN A 54 -3.37 -1.30 1.17
C GLN A 54 -2.00 -1.11 1.79
N HIS A 55 -0.97 -1.21 0.96
CA HIS A 55 0.42 -1.13 1.39
C HIS A 55 1.09 0.14 0.89
N GLY A 56 1.85 0.76 1.79
CA GLY A 56 2.70 1.90 1.54
C GLY A 56 4.16 1.60 1.84
N THR A 57 5.08 2.19 1.08
CA THR A 57 6.52 2.11 1.29
C THR A 57 7.17 3.45 1.02
N ILE A 58 8.11 3.83 1.87
CA ILE A 58 8.91 5.04 1.73
C ILE A 58 10.37 4.66 1.52
N ALA A 59 10.98 5.27 0.52
CA ALA A 59 12.40 5.15 0.25
C ALA A 59 13.08 6.53 0.27
N ILE A 60 14.32 6.55 0.75
CA ILE A 60 15.14 7.76 0.81
C ILE A 60 16.50 7.51 0.14
N SER A 61 17.11 8.57 -0.37
CA SER A 61 18.55 8.60 -0.65
C SER A 61 19.15 9.77 0.11
N ARG A 62 20.10 9.46 1.00
CA ARG A 62 20.76 10.47 1.83
C ARG A 62 21.75 11.29 1.01
N LEU A 63 22.39 10.66 0.02
CA LEU A 63 23.35 11.34 -0.86
C LEU A 63 22.67 12.36 -1.78
N ASN A 64 21.51 12.01 -2.33
CA ASN A 64 20.80 12.87 -3.29
C ASN A 64 19.67 13.70 -2.65
N ASN A 65 19.44 13.54 -1.34
CA ASN A 65 18.36 14.19 -0.59
C ASN A 65 16.95 13.93 -1.18
N VAL A 66 16.76 12.74 -1.77
CA VAL A 66 15.48 12.33 -2.37
C VAL A 66 14.69 11.55 -1.34
N VAL A 67 13.39 11.85 -1.23
CA VAL A 67 12.42 11.11 -0.41
C VAL A 67 11.21 10.84 -1.28
N VAL A 68 10.86 9.58 -1.45
CA VAL A 68 9.70 9.16 -2.25
C VAL A 68 8.86 8.17 -1.47
N ALA A 69 7.57 8.13 -1.78
CA ALA A 69 6.66 7.13 -1.25
C ALA A 69 5.82 6.54 -2.37
N ALA A 70 5.58 5.23 -2.26
CA ALA A 70 4.60 4.52 -3.06
C ALA A 70 3.50 4.01 -2.12
N THR A 71 2.25 4.39 -2.38
CA THR A 71 1.07 3.98 -1.61
C THR A 71 0.07 3.25 -2.48
N ASP A 72 -1.02 2.77 -1.88
CA ASP A 72 -2.20 2.25 -2.58
C ASP A 72 -1.97 1.00 -3.42
N THR A 73 -0.98 0.21 -3.03
CA THR A 73 -0.70 -1.06 -3.68
C THR A 73 -1.34 -2.22 -2.91
N SER A 74 -1.84 -3.21 -3.64
CA SER A 74 -2.40 -4.43 -3.07
C SER A 74 -1.35 -5.42 -2.55
N SER A 75 -0.06 -5.10 -2.72
CA SER A 75 1.05 -5.95 -2.28
C SER A 75 2.24 -5.11 -1.85
N ARG A 76 2.80 -5.43 -0.67
CA ARG A 76 4.02 -4.81 -0.16
C ARG A 76 5.19 -4.87 -1.15
N VAL A 77 5.33 -5.96 -1.91
CA VAL A 77 6.42 -6.11 -2.89
C VAL A 77 6.25 -5.11 -4.05
N VAL A 78 5.01 -4.82 -4.44
CA VAL A 78 4.72 -3.84 -5.48
C VAL A 78 5.00 -2.43 -4.97
N ALA A 79 4.65 -2.12 -3.71
CA ALA A 79 5.02 -0.85 -3.05
C ALA A 79 6.54 -0.67 -3.02
N ASP A 80 7.27 -1.69 -2.61
CA ASP A 80 8.74 -1.68 -2.53
C ASP A 80 9.36 -1.39 -3.90
N ALA A 81 8.92 -2.12 -4.92
CA ALA A 81 9.42 -1.96 -6.29
C ALA A 81 9.09 -0.57 -6.86
N ALA A 82 7.89 -0.05 -6.59
CA ALA A 82 7.48 1.28 -7.01
C ALA A 82 8.30 2.37 -6.33
N ALA A 83 8.49 2.29 -5.00
CA ALA A 83 9.28 3.26 -4.25
C ALA A 83 10.75 3.31 -4.73
N ILE A 84 11.38 2.14 -4.94
CA ILE A 84 12.75 2.09 -5.49
C ILE A 84 12.81 2.65 -6.91
N LYS A 85 11.85 2.29 -7.76
CA LYS A 85 11.77 2.79 -9.14
C LYS A 85 11.61 4.31 -9.18
N ASP A 86 10.72 4.87 -8.35
CA ASP A 86 10.41 6.31 -8.33
C ASP A 86 11.56 7.12 -7.75
N CYS A 87 12.33 6.54 -6.82
CA CYS A 87 13.52 7.17 -6.26
C CYS A 87 14.62 7.38 -7.31
N ASN A 88 14.76 6.43 -8.24
CA ASN A 88 15.62 6.51 -9.43
C ASN A 88 17.07 6.98 -9.18
N VAL A 89 17.65 6.59 -8.05
CA VAL A 89 19.06 6.86 -7.69
C VAL A 89 19.70 5.60 -7.10
N TYR A 90 21.03 5.49 -7.20
CA TYR A 90 21.77 4.29 -6.80
C TYR A 90 21.80 4.03 -5.29
N ASP A 91 21.68 5.08 -4.48
CA ASP A 91 21.74 5.08 -3.02
C ASP A 91 20.34 5.02 -2.39
N CYS A 92 19.34 4.55 -3.12
CA CYS A 92 17.99 4.51 -2.57
C CYS A 92 17.81 3.33 -1.60
N GLU A 93 17.38 3.63 -0.38
CA GLU A 93 17.07 2.65 0.66
C GLU A 93 15.59 2.74 1.08
N ILE A 94 14.95 1.59 1.30
CA ILE A 94 13.61 1.53 1.88
C ILE A 94 13.74 1.66 3.40
N VAL A 95 13.15 2.72 3.97
CA VAL A 95 13.24 3.01 5.41
C VAL A 95 11.98 2.69 6.18
N LEU A 96 10.82 2.72 5.51
CA LEU A 96 9.54 2.51 6.15
C LEU A 96 8.61 1.73 5.24
N ARG A 97 7.96 0.72 5.80
CA ARG A 97 6.85 -0.02 5.19
C ARG A 97 5.67 0.03 6.13
N PHE A 98 4.50 0.37 5.62
CA PHE A 98 3.28 0.48 6.38
C PHE A 98 2.09 -0.13 5.63
N SER A 99 1.01 -0.39 6.35
CA SER A 99 -0.24 -0.93 5.80
C SER A 99 -1.39 -0.22 6.48
N ASP A 100 -2.42 0.10 5.70
CA ASP A 100 -3.69 0.64 6.20
C ASP A 100 -3.51 1.86 7.13
N GLY A 101 -2.72 2.83 6.67
CA GLY A 101 -2.34 3.99 7.48
C GLY A 101 -1.46 4.98 6.72
N CYS A 102 -0.77 5.83 7.49
CA CYS A 102 0.11 6.87 6.98
C CYS A 102 1.56 6.63 7.40
N GLY A 103 2.49 7.03 6.54
CA GLY A 103 3.91 7.14 6.83
C GLY A 103 4.38 8.58 6.63
N ALA A 104 5.26 9.05 7.50
CA ALA A 104 5.86 10.38 7.37
C ALA A 104 7.38 10.30 7.56
N VAL A 105 8.07 11.25 6.93
CA VAL A 105 9.50 11.48 7.05
C VAL A 105 9.74 12.93 7.44
N ALA A 106 10.47 13.11 8.53
CA ALA A 106 10.96 14.38 9.00
C ALA A 106 12.48 14.47 8.81
N ARG A 107 12.97 15.69 8.67
CA ARG A 107 14.41 16.00 8.60
C ARG A 107 14.79 16.98 9.69
N GLY A 108 15.75 16.58 10.51
CA GLY A 108 16.34 17.41 11.55
C GLY A 108 17.24 18.50 10.97
N ALA A 109 17.50 19.55 11.73
CA ALA A 109 18.43 20.60 11.35
C ALA A 109 19.89 20.11 11.24
N ASP A 110 20.21 18.98 11.88
CA ASP A 110 21.46 18.23 11.74
C ASP A 110 21.57 17.46 10.42
N GLY A 111 20.50 17.44 9.61
CA GLY A 111 20.42 16.68 8.37
C GLY A 111 20.04 15.21 8.56
N ARG A 112 19.75 14.75 9.78
CA ARG A 112 19.26 13.39 10.04
C ARG A 112 17.81 13.26 9.57
N TYR A 113 17.45 12.04 9.19
CA TYR A 113 16.09 11.67 8.85
C TYR A 113 15.45 10.89 10.00
N GLY A 114 14.19 11.23 10.29
CA GLY A 114 13.31 10.47 11.16
C GLY A 114 12.08 10.07 10.38
N TRP A 115 11.52 8.91 10.68
CA TRP A 115 10.34 8.41 9.99
C TRP A 115 9.50 7.59 10.93
N ALA A 116 8.19 7.59 10.70
CA ALA A 116 7.25 6.81 11.48
C ALA A 116 6.01 6.48 10.65
N ALA A 117 5.37 5.38 11.01
CA ALA A 117 4.06 5.01 10.51
C ALA A 117 3.03 5.13 11.64
N ALA A 118 1.84 5.61 11.33
CA ALA A 118 0.72 5.70 12.25
C ALA A 118 -0.62 5.58 11.50
N PRO A 119 -1.74 5.34 12.20
CA PRO A 119 -3.07 5.25 11.58
C PRO A 119 -3.48 6.55 10.87
N THR A 120 -3.12 7.70 11.45
CA THR A 120 -3.43 9.03 10.91
C THR A 120 -2.18 9.77 10.45
N ARG A 121 -2.35 10.72 9.54
CA ARG A 121 -1.25 11.56 9.03
C ARG A 121 -0.57 12.36 10.14
N THR A 122 -1.37 13.00 10.99
CA THR A 122 -0.86 13.86 12.08
C THR A 122 -0.05 13.07 13.09
N GLU A 123 -0.49 11.87 13.46
CA GLU A 123 0.28 11.00 14.37
C GLU A 123 1.59 10.53 13.73
N ALA A 124 1.58 10.21 12.44
CA ALA A 124 2.79 9.78 11.72
C ALA A 124 3.81 10.92 11.65
N GLU A 125 3.37 12.14 11.35
CA GLU A 125 4.22 13.34 11.32
C GLU A 125 4.79 13.66 12.71
N ALA A 126 3.94 13.64 13.75
CA ALA A 126 4.36 13.88 15.12
C ALA A 126 5.37 12.83 15.60
N ALA A 127 5.15 11.55 15.28
CA ALA A 127 6.06 10.47 15.62
C ALA A 127 7.38 10.56 14.83
N ALA A 128 7.34 10.96 13.56
CA ALA A 128 8.54 11.14 12.75
C ALA A 128 9.44 12.27 13.28
N VAL A 129 8.83 13.39 13.71
CA VAL A 129 9.53 14.50 14.37
C VAL A 129 10.03 14.08 15.75
N GLY A 130 9.18 13.41 16.55
CA GLY A 130 9.54 12.94 17.89
C GLY A 130 10.71 11.95 17.89
N GLY A 131 10.81 11.11 16.85
CA GLY A 131 11.91 10.15 16.69
C GLY A 131 13.28 10.79 16.43
N LEU A 132 13.34 12.07 16.04
CA LEU A 132 14.59 12.80 15.82
C LEU A 132 15.18 13.38 17.13
N GLY A 133 14.35 13.61 18.15
CA GLY A 133 14.76 14.32 19.36
C GLY A 133 15.23 15.76 19.09
N GLU A 134 16.04 16.31 19.99
CA GLU A 134 16.62 17.65 19.84
C GLU A 134 17.68 17.69 18.72
N SER A 135 17.25 18.16 17.54
CA SER A 135 18.12 18.34 16.37
C SER A 135 18.87 19.67 16.45
N HIS A 136 20.20 19.60 16.47
CA HIS A 136 21.09 20.76 16.52
C HIS A 136 21.81 20.92 15.18
N PRO A 137 21.80 22.11 14.55
CA PRO A 137 22.43 22.30 13.25
C PRO A 137 23.96 22.09 13.30
N PRO A 138 24.59 21.58 12.22
CA PRO A 138 26.04 21.38 12.16
C PRO A 138 26.77 22.74 12.08
N PHE A 139 27.95 22.82 12.69
CA PHE A 139 28.81 24.01 12.61
C PHE A 139 29.31 24.24 11.17
N PRO A 140 29.44 25.49 10.67
CA PRO A 140 29.28 26.79 11.36
C PRO A 140 27.87 27.37 11.24
N ASP A 141 27.00 27.07 12.21
CA ASP A 141 25.73 27.78 12.37
C ASP A 141 25.96 28.99 13.29
N LEU A 142 26.00 30.20 12.71
CA LEU A 142 26.25 31.46 13.40
C LEU A 142 25.07 31.93 14.29
N GLY A 143 24.15 31.02 14.60
CA GLY A 143 22.93 31.24 15.38
C GLY A 143 22.85 30.31 16.58
N SER A 144 23.74 30.47 17.55
CA SER A 144 23.58 30.01 18.94
C SER A 144 22.97 28.61 19.15
N ALA A 145 23.42 27.57 18.43
CA ALA A 145 23.14 26.14 18.67
C ALA A 145 21.73 25.81 19.23
N SER A 146 20.70 26.54 18.83
CA SER A 146 19.39 26.43 19.45
C SER A 146 18.66 25.29 18.76
N PRO A 147 18.03 24.36 19.49
CA PRO A 147 17.29 23.26 18.89
C PRO A 147 16.28 23.82 17.90
N ARG A 148 16.36 23.40 16.63
CA ARG A 148 15.40 23.80 15.60
C ARG A 148 14.39 22.67 15.41
N PRO A 149 13.11 22.98 15.20
CA PRO A 149 12.11 21.96 14.93
C PRO A 149 12.44 21.25 13.61
N ALA A 150 12.38 19.91 13.64
CA ALA A 150 12.49 19.12 12.43
C ALA A 150 11.37 19.49 11.44
N GLN A 151 11.68 19.41 10.15
CA GLN A 151 10.75 19.74 9.07
C GLN A 151 10.19 18.45 8.47
N ILE A 152 8.88 18.38 8.24
CA ILE A 152 8.29 17.28 7.48
C ILE A 152 8.71 17.40 6.02
N VAL A 153 9.40 16.40 5.51
CA VAL A 153 9.84 16.34 4.10
C VAL A 153 8.77 15.69 3.24
N LEU A 154 8.16 14.63 3.75
CA LEU A 154 7.15 13.87 3.03
C LEU A 154 6.20 13.19 4.01
N SER A 155 4.92 13.16 3.65
CA SER A 155 3.86 12.43 4.34
C SER A 155 2.98 11.77 3.29
N ALA A 156 2.79 10.45 3.38
CA ALA A 156 2.00 9.68 2.42
C ALA A 156 1.09 8.69 3.16
N CYS A 157 -0.14 8.55 2.69
CA CYS A 157 -1.15 7.71 3.30
C CYS A 157 -1.73 6.75 2.27
N THR A 158 -2.14 5.57 2.71
CA THR A 158 -3.01 4.72 1.89
C THR A 158 -4.42 5.30 1.87
N ALA A 159 -5.18 5.00 0.83
CA ALA A 159 -6.53 5.52 0.59
C ALA A 159 -7.54 5.15 1.68
N ASN A 160 -7.21 4.15 2.50
CA ASN A 160 -8.02 3.71 3.64
C ASN A 160 -7.52 4.22 5.00
N ALA A 161 -6.51 5.09 5.01
CA ALA A 161 -6.06 5.74 6.24
C ALA A 161 -7.10 6.76 6.74
N SER A 162 -7.13 6.96 8.06
CA SER A 162 -8.10 7.82 8.78
C SER A 162 -7.57 9.22 9.08
#